data_AF-A0A843HY56-F1
#
_entry.id   AF-A0A843HY56-F1
#
_cell.length_a   1.000
_cell.length_b   1.000
_cell.length_c   1.000
_cell.angle_alpha   90.00
_cell.angle_beta   90.00
_cell.angle_gamma   90.00
#
_symmetry.space_group_name_H-M   'P 1'
#
loop_
_entity.id
_entity.type
_entity.pdbx_description
1 polymer ?
#
loop_
_entity_poly.entity_id
_entity_poly.type
_entity_poly.pdbx_seq_one_letter_code
_entity_poly.pdbx_strand_id
1 'polypeptide(L)' 'MYESEMLNAKRVLVFSPHPDDAEIIAGGYLYRKATEEKKDVKLIVVTDGSKG' A
#
# COMPACT_ATOMS: atom_id res chain seq x y z
N MET A 1 15.42 10.77 -18.58
CA MET A 1 14.71 9.67 -17.89
C MET A 1 13.60 10.31 -17.08
N TYR A 2 12.34 10.00 -17.38
CA TYR A 2 11.23 10.42 -16.51
C TYR A 2 11.16 9.43 -15.36
N GLU A 3 11.65 9.82 -14.18
CA GLU A 3 11.31 9.08 -12.97
C GLU A 3 9.83 9.31 -12.70
N SER A 4 9.07 8.23 -12.51
CA SER A 4 7.66 8.38 -12.16
C SER A 4 7.56 9.01 -10.78
N GLU A 5 6.67 9.98 -10.60
CA GLU A 5 6.46 10.64 -9.31
C GLU A 5 6.17 9.64 -8.18
N MET A 6 5.56 8.50 -8.52
CA MET A 6 5.31 7.40 -7.59
C MET A 6 6.59 6.75 -7.02
N LEU A 7 7.71 6.73 -7.76
CA LEU A 7 8.98 6.21 -7.22
C LEU A 7 9.57 7.14 -6.15
N ASN A 8 9.32 8.45 -6.29
CA ASN A 8 9.85 9.48 -5.39
C ASN A 8 8.94 9.81 -4.21
N ALA A 9 7.71 9.30 -4.18
CA ALA A 9 6.79 9.46 -3.06
C ALA A 9 7.47 9.05 -1.74
N LYS A 10 7.43 9.93 -0.73
CA LYS A 10 7.95 9.65 0.63
C LYS A 10 6.92 8.96 1.52
N ARG A 11 5.63 9.18 1.21
CA ARG A 11 4.47 8.62 1.91
C ARG A 11 3.56 7.94 0.92
N VAL A 12 3.04 6.78 1.30
CA VAL A 12 2.09 5.99 0.52
C VAL A 12 0.86 5.75 1.38
N LEU A 13 -0.30 6.14 0.86
CA LEU A 13 -1.60 5.94 1.50
C LEU A 13 -2.37 4.88 0.71
N VAL A 14 -2.76 3.80 1.36
CA VAL A 14 -3.45 2.67 0.73
C VAL A 14 -4.87 2.62 1.26
N PHE A 15 -5.85 2.62 0.37
CA PHE A 15 -7.26 2.44 0.71
C PHE A 15 -7.69 1.04 0.25
N SER A 16 -8.18 0.25 1.21
CA SER A 16 -8.59 -1.15 1.00
C SER A 16 -10.05 -1.30 1.44
N PRO A 17 -10.96 -1.73 0.57
CA PRO A 17 -12.35 -1.96 0.94
C PRO A 17 -12.50 -2.95 2.12
N HIS A 18 -11.81 -4.09 2.04
CA HIS A 18 -11.84 -5.15 3.03
C HIS A 18 -10.42 -5.45 3.54
N PRO A 19 -10.30 -6.12 4.70
CA PRO A 19 -9.04 -6.72 5.12
C PRO A 19 -8.68 -7.83 4.12
N ASP A 20 -7.45 -7.82 3.59
CA ASP A 20 -6.87 -8.72 2.57
C ASP A 20 -6.68 -8.15 1.14
N ASP A 21 -7.49 -7.18 0.71
CA ASP A 21 -7.42 -6.71 -0.69
C ASP A 21 -6.03 -6.14 -1.02
N ALA A 22 -5.42 -5.42 -0.07
CA ALA A 22 -4.08 -4.84 -0.24
C ALA A 22 -2.99 -5.91 -0.37
N GLU A 23 -3.09 -7.00 0.38
CA GLU A 23 -2.20 -8.15 0.30
C GLU A 23 -2.32 -8.84 -1.07
N ILE A 24 -3.54 -9.08 -1.53
CA ILE A 24 -3.84 -9.76 -2.81
C ILE A 24 -3.37 -8.91 -3.99
N ILE A 25 -3.68 -7.61 -3.98
CA ILE A 25 -3.44 -6.73 -5.13
C ILE A 25 -1.98 -6.24 -5.16
N ALA A 26 -1.42 -5.89 -4.00
CA ALA A 26 -0.20 -5.07 -3.94
C ALA A 26 0.77 -5.44 -2.81
N GLY A 27 0.59 -6.57 -2.11
CA GLY A 27 1.37 -6.89 -0.90
C GLY A 27 2.88 -6.83 -1.10
N GLY A 28 3.40 -7.44 -2.16
CA GLY A 28 4.83 -7.40 -2.48
C GLY A 28 5.37 -5.99 -2.79
N TYR A 29 4.57 -5.17 -3.48
CA TYR A 29 4.93 -3.78 -3.76
C TYR A 29 5.00 -2.95 -2.48
N LEU A 30 3.97 -3.05 -1.63
CA LEU A 30 3.91 -2.32 -0.36
C LEU A 30 5.01 -2.76 0.61
N TYR A 31 5.33 -4.06 0.65
CA TYR A 31 6.46 -4.59 1.41
C TYR A 31 7.78 -3.92 1.00
N ARG A 32 8.07 -3.89 -0.31
CA ARG A 32 9.26 -3.25 -0.84
C ARG A 32 9.31 -1.75 -0.51
N LYS A 33 8.18 -1.05 -0.63
CA LYS A 33 8.09 0.38 -0.27
C LYS A 33 8.39 0.63 1.20
N ALA A 34 7.84 -0.18 2.09
CA ALA A 34 8.01 -0.01 3.53
C ALA A 34 9.42 -0.40 4.02
N THR A 35 9.99 -1.49 3.47
CA THR A 35 11.22 -2.09 4.03
C THR A 35 12.48 -1.63 3.32
N GLU A 36 12.59 -1.87 2.01
CA GLU A 36 13.79 -1.58 1.23
C GLU A 36 13.92 -0.08 0.93
N GLU A 37 12.80 0.55 0.55
CA GLU A 37 12.78 1.96 0.18
C GLU A 37 12.49 2.91 1.36
N LYS A 38 12.19 2.35 2.55
CA LYS A 38 11.94 3.09 3.80
C LYS A 38 10.89 4.20 3.66
N LYS A 39 9.84 3.97 2.87
CA LYS A 39 8.71 4.89 2.72
C LYS A 39 7.74 4.70 3.89
N ASP A 40 7.06 5.76 4.29
CA ASP A 40 5.98 5.69 5.29
C ASP A 40 4.70 5.21 4.59
N VAL A 41 4.31 3.97 4.86
CA VAL A 41 3.13 3.31 4.27
C VAL A 41 2.04 3.21 5.33
N LYS A 42 0.85 3.72 5.01
CA LYS A 42 -0.34 3.61 5.87
C LYS A 42 -1.48 2.95 5.11
N LEU A 43 -2.02 1.88 5.70
CA LEU A 43 -3.18 1.16 5.21
C LEU A 43 -4.44 1.64 5.94
N ILE A 44 -5.44 2.07 5.18
CA ILE A 44 -6.79 2.35 5.64
C ILE A 44 -7.68 1.25 5.10
N VAL A 45 -8.23 0.46 6.03
CA VAL A 45 -9.25 -0.53 5.72
C VAL A 45 -10.61 0.09 6.00
N VAL A 46 -11.50 0.09 5.01
CA VAL A 46 -12.79 0.80 5.08
C VAL A 46 -13.82 0.02 5.88
N THR A 47 -13.80 -1.31 5.76
CA THR A 47 -14.71 -2.20 6.47
C THR A 47 -13.95 -3.18 7.35
N ASP A 48 -14.65 -3.80 8.31
CA ASP A 48 -14.08 -4.84 9.16
C ASP A 48 -14.08 -6.24 8.51
N GLY A 49 -14.58 -6.36 7.27
CA GLY A 49 -14.68 -7.64 6.58
C GLY A 49 -15.67 -8.62 7.22
N SER A 50 -16.57 -8.18 8.09
CA SER A 50 -17.52 -9.05 8.83
C SER A 50 -18.47 -9.87 7.96
N LYS A 51 -18.53 -9.59 6.66
CA LYS A 51 -19.37 -10.27 5.67
C LYS A 51 -18.56 -11.00 4.58
N GLY A 52 -17.27 -11.28 4.85
CA GLY A 52 -16.34 -11.92 3.90
C GLY A 52 -16.96 -13.05 3.09
#